data_AF-A0A661IGA1-F1
#
_entry.id   AF-A0A661IGA1-F1
#
_cell.length_a   1.000
_cell.length_b   1.000
_cell.length_c   1.000
_cell.angle_alpha   90.00
_cell.angle_beta   90.00
_cell.angle_gamma   90.00
#
_symmetry.space_group_name_H-M   'P 1'
#
loop_
_entity.id
_entity.type
_entity.pdbx_description
1 polymer ?
#
loop_
_entity_poly.entity_id
_entity_poly.type
_entity_poly.pdbx_seq_one_letter_code
_entity_poly.pdbx_strand_id
1 'polypeptide(L)' 'MRYAETGYNLEVDLSAGSIERVETDPRDTEMYLGGLGTNAKIIWDRVPP' A
#
# COMPACT_ATOMS: atom_id res chain seq x y z
N MET A 1 -4.03 0.38 -16.93
CA MET A 1 -3.42 -0.97 -16.87
C MET A 1 -2.03 -0.79 -16.30
N ARG A 2 -1.63 -1.55 -15.28
CA ARG A 2 -0.29 -1.50 -14.68
C ARG A 2 0.50 -2.75 -15.07
N TYR A 3 1.82 -2.64 -15.07
CA TYR A 3 2.75 -3.73 -15.41
C TYR A 3 3.69 -3.98 -14.24
N ALA A 4 4.11 -5.23 -14.06
CA ALA A 4 4.88 -5.75 -12.92
C ALA A 4 4.13 -5.73 -11.57
N GLU A 5 3.52 -4.61 -11.19
CA GLU A 5 2.64 -4.54 -10.01
C GLU A 5 1.18 -4.83 -10.35
N THR A 6 0.43 -5.37 -9.38
CA THR A 6 -1.01 -5.60 -9.50
C THR A 6 -1.82 -4.31 -9.38
N GLY A 7 -1.27 -3.29 -8.70
CA GLY A 7 -1.93 -2.00 -8.45
C GLY A 7 -2.94 -2.00 -7.31
N TYR A 8 -2.92 -3.02 -6.43
CA TYR A 8 -3.86 -3.12 -5.31
C TYR A 8 -3.20 -3.67 -4.05
N ASN A 9 -3.63 -3.15 -2.90
CA ASN A 9 -3.36 -3.70 -1.57
C ASN A 9 -4.63 -4.27 -0.94
N LEU A 10 -4.46 -5.26 -0.05
CA LEU A 10 -5.52 -5.68 0.86
C LEU A 10 -5.34 -4.97 2.19
N GLU A 11 -6.32 -4.16 2.58
CA GLU A 11 -6.41 -3.57 3.90
C GLU A 11 -7.36 -4.40 4.77
N VAL A 12 -6.84 -4.87 5.91
CA VAL A 12 -7.56 -5.75 6.81
C VAL A 12 -7.58 -5.14 8.20
N ASP A 13 -8.78 -4.87 8.71
CA ASP A 13 -8.98 -4.50 10.11
C ASP A 13 -9.34 -5.76 10.90
N LEU A 14 -8.42 -6.20 11.76
CA LEU A 14 -8.62 -7.39 12.59
C LEU A 14 -9.62 -7.19 13.74
N SER A 15 -9.93 -5.95 14.11
CA SER A 15 -10.89 -5.63 15.17
C SER A 15 -12.33 -5.66 14.64
N ALA A 16 -12.55 -5.08 13.46
CA ALA A 16 -13.86 -5.04 12.81
C ALA A 16 -14.13 -6.26 11.92
N GLY A 17 -13.08 -6.99 11.50
CA GLY A 17 -13.17 -8.08 10.55
C GLY A 17 -13.42 -7.64 9.10
N SER A 18 -13.24 -6.36 8.79
CA SER A 18 -13.39 -5.83 7.43
C SER A 18 -12.16 -6.16 6.57
N ILE A 19 -12.42 -6.41 5.29
CA ILE A 19 -11.40 -6.70 4.28
C ILE A 19 -11.71 -5.84 3.07
N GLU A 20 -10.79 -4.96 2.71
CA GLU A 20 -10.93 -4.03 1.60
C GLU A 20 -9.79 -4.21 0.60
N ARG A 21 -10.14 -4.22 -0.69
CA ARG A 21 -9.16 -4.15 -1.77
C ARG A 21 -9.06 -2.70 -2.23
N VAL A 22 -7.91 -2.08 -1.98
CA VAL A 22 -7.67 -0.65 -2.23
C VAL A 22 -6.68 -0.48 -3.37
N GLU A 23 -6.96 0.43 -4.31
CA GLU A 23 -6.03 0.76 -5.40
C GLU A 23 -4.83 1.55 -4.87
N THR A 24 -3.61 1.20 -5.29
CA THR A 24 -2.38 1.92 -4.88
C THR A 24 -2.19 3.21 -5.70
N ASP A 25 -1.46 4.21 -5.22
CA ASP A 25 -1.08 5.36 -6.06
C ASP A 25 0.06 4.96 -7.02
N PRO A 26 -0.08 5.07 -8.35
CA PRO A 26 1.01 4.72 -9.28
C PRO A 26 2.26 5.60 -9.09
N ARG A 27 2.13 6.80 -8.48
CA ARG A 27 3.28 7.66 -8.16
C ARG A 27 4.15 7.07 -7.06
N ASP A 28 3.58 6.30 -6.14
CA ASP A 28 4.38 5.63 -5.10
C ASP A 28 5.33 4.60 -5.75
N THR A 29 4.91 3.96 -6.85
CA THR A 29 5.75 3.05 -7.63
C THR A 29 6.87 3.79 -8.35
N GLU A 30 6.57 4.96 -8.94
CA GLU A 30 7.59 5.83 -9.56
C GLU A 30 8.65 6.28 -8.54
N MET A 31 8.22 6.63 -7.34
CA MET A 31 9.08 7.22 -6.31
C MET A 31 9.81 6.19 -5.44
N TYR A 32 9.18 5.04 -5.19
CA TYR A 32 9.64 4.06 -4.19
C TYR A 32 9.74 2.63 -4.72
N LEU A 33 9.49 2.40 -6.01
CA LEU A 33 9.51 1.12 -6.72
C LEU A 33 8.45 0.09 -6.26
N GLY A 34 8.40 -0.22 -4.98
CA GLY A 34 7.59 -1.28 -4.40
C GLY A 34 8.28 -1.95 -3.22
N GLY A 35 7.68 -3.02 -2.69
CA GLY A 35 8.26 -3.81 -1.60
C GLY A 35 8.66 -2.95 -0.41
N LEU A 36 9.94 -2.98 -0.02
CA LEU A 36 10.44 -2.22 1.13
C LEU A 36 10.20 -0.70 0.99
N GLY A 37 10.33 -0.13 -0.21
CA GLY A 37 10.18 1.31 -0.42
C GLY A 37 8.76 1.80 -0.11
N THR A 38 7.76 1.15 -0.71
CA THR A 38 6.35 1.46 -0.46
C THR A 38 5.91 1.07 0.96
N ASN A 39 6.47 0.01 1.54
CA ASN A 39 6.21 -0.36 2.93
C ASN A 39 6.65 0.74 3.90
N ALA A 40 7.84 1.34 3.68
CA ALA A 40 8.35 2.41 4.51
C ALA A 40 7.46 3.67 4.44
N LYS A 41 7.00 4.04 3.23
CA LYS A 41 6.02 5.13 3.05
C LYS A 41 4.78 4.90 3.91
N ILE A 42 4.13 3.73 3.75
CA ILE A 42 2.87 3.41 4.45
C ILE A 42 3.03 3.54 5.97
N ILE A 43 4.14 3.02 6.52
CA ILE A 43 4.42 3.11 7.96
C ILE A 43 4.63 4.56 8.38
N TRP A 44 5.44 5.33 7.64
CA TRP A 44 5.72 6.73 7.92
C TRP A 44 4.45 7.59 8.04
N ASP A 45 3.49 7.41 7.14
CA ASP A 45 2.26 8.21 7.12
C ASP A 45 1.22 7.78 8.17
N ARG A 46 1.19 6.50 8.55
CA ARG A 46 0.09 5.91 9.35
C ARG A 46 0.49 5.54 10.78
N VAL A 47 1.78 5.46 11.09
CA VAL A 47 2.29 5.03 12.41
C VAL A 47 3.16 6.13 13.01
N PRO A 48 2.58 7.05 13.82
CA PRO A 48 3.36 8.03 14.57
C PRO A 48 4.19 7.35 15.68
N PRO A 49 5.21 8.04 16.23
CA PRO A 49 5.99 7.54 17.36
C PRO A 49 5.17 7.32 18.63
#